data_AF-M4EM56-F1
#
_entry.id   AF-M4EM56-F1
#
_cell.length_a   1.000
_cell.length_b   1.000
_cell.length_c   1.000
_cell.angle_alpha   90.00
_cell.angle_beta   90.00
_cell.angle_gamma   90.00
#
_symmetry.space_group_name_H-M   'P 1'
#
loop_
_entity.id
_entity.type
_entity.pdbx_description
1 polymer ?
#
loop_
_entity_poly.entity_id
_entity_poly.type
_entity_poly.pdbx_seq_one_letter_code
_entity_poly.pdbx_strand_id
1 'polypeptide(L)'
;MDPYTETGSVNLDSSLWPHASKSLPELLTEICQKAQKMLKLIKDGQPESTDIFLTFYQSLGESYNHLNQELLNGFLNFDIKPSSSDKNSVSFRSDSSPSLEFDLVSGVSYSSLKLNDEAEKKDQSAYMLADFFSDELRTALRDLEERNTLVGEIESKLSDSSDKIKTLERELDECHELLEVSEVEVSKLNEMLTEKADNGADLLLNTLRAELRSRDVQIEQMEEYLNQVCVKDTELLSDDESGTNNSVVEELKSRVEELEDQVEKQSDVISEREEEKREAIRELCFSLDHYKSRYTELVISLSGNN
;
A
#
# COMPACT_ATOMS: atom_id res chain seq x y z
N MET A 1 -7.03 -37.85 18.52
CA MET A 1 -5.94 -37.27 19.32
C MET A 1 -5.80 -35.85 18.80
N ASP A 2 -6.63 -34.96 19.33
CA ASP A 2 -6.65 -33.53 19.01
C ASP A 2 -6.51 -32.76 20.33
N PRO A 3 -5.62 -31.77 20.43
CA PRO A 3 -5.60 -30.87 21.58
C PRO A 3 -6.31 -29.57 21.22
N TYR A 4 -7.47 -29.34 21.84
CA TYR A 4 -8.12 -28.03 21.88
C TYR A 4 -7.49 -27.19 22.99
N THR A 5 -6.88 -26.06 22.63
CA THR A 5 -6.44 -25.02 23.57
C THR A 5 -7.56 -24.00 23.77
N GLU A 6 -8.06 -23.95 25.00
CA GLU A 6 -8.93 -22.90 25.53
C GLU A 6 -8.26 -21.53 25.38
N THR A 7 -8.94 -20.60 24.70
CA THR A 7 -8.61 -19.18 24.73
C THR A 7 -9.39 -18.53 25.87
N GLY A 8 -8.67 -18.16 26.92
CA GLY A 8 -9.19 -17.37 28.03
C GLY A 8 -9.62 -15.99 27.55
N SER A 9 -10.89 -15.66 27.81
CA SER A 9 -11.44 -14.33 27.68
C SER A 9 -10.77 -13.41 28.70
N VAL A 10 -9.84 -12.58 28.23
CA VAL A 10 -9.27 -11.49 29.02
C VAL A 10 -10.25 -10.33 28.96
N ASN A 11 -10.90 -10.07 30.08
CA ASN A 11 -11.78 -8.94 30.31
C ASN A 11 -10.93 -7.65 30.31
N LEU A 12 -10.96 -6.92 29.20
CA LEU A 12 -10.24 -5.65 29.04
C LEU A 12 -11.11 -4.51 29.61
N ASP A 13 -10.75 -4.10 30.81
CA ASP A 13 -11.27 -2.94 31.53
C ASP A 13 -11.26 -1.70 30.62
N SER A 14 -12.46 -1.22 30.24
CA SER A 14 -12.65 -0.10 29.31
C SER A 14 -12.61 1.28 29.98
N SER A 15 -12.03 1.37 31.18
CA SER A 15 -12.08 2.57 32.03
C SER A 15 -10.73 3.24 32.25
N LEU A 16 -9.90 3.36 31.21
CA LEU A 16 -8.61 4.07 31.28
C LEU A 16 -8.43 5.06 30.12
N TRP A 17 -9.34 6.03 29.98
CA TRP A 17 -9.10 7.20 29.13
C TRP A 17 -8.72 8.39 30.04
N PRO A 18 -7.47 8.86 30.04
CA PRO A 18 -7.09 10.02 30.83
C PRO A 18 -7.73 11.27 30.24
N HIS A 19 -8.57 11.92 31.04
CA HIS A 19 -9.18 13.21 30.75
C HIS A 19 -8.11 14.32 30.71
N ALA A 20 -7.64 14.61 29.51
CA ALA A 20 -7.15 15.93 29.12
C ALA A 20 -7.65 16.18 27.70
N SER A 21 -8.89 16.65 27.58
CA SER A 21 -9.50 17.01 26.30
C SER A 21 -8.67 18.12 25.65
N LYS A 22 -7.83 17.73 24.69
CA LYS A 22 -7.09 18.67 23.84
C LYS A 22 -8.11 19.51 23.08
N SER A 23 -7.84 20.80 22.96
CA SER A 23 -8.71 21.68 22.19
C SER A 23 -8.67 21.29 20.70
N LEU A 24 -9.77 21.53 19.98
CA LEU A 24 -9.87 21.28 18.53
C LEU A 24 -8.65 21.80 17.73
N PRO A 25 -8.14 23.03 17.97
CA PRO A 25 -6.96 23.54 17.28
C PRO A 25 -5.67 22.78 17.59
N GLU A 26 -5.49 22.32 18.84
CA GLU A 26 -4.32 21.51 19.22
C GLU A 26 -4.35 20.14 18.54
N LEU A 27 -5.55 19.56 18.40
CA LEU A 27 -5.73 18.26 17.76
C LEU A 27 -5.46 18.31 16.25
N LEU A 28 -5.97 19.33 15.56
CA LEU A 28 -5.64 19.57 14.15
C LEU A 28 -4.14 19.80 13.95
N THR A 29 -3.51 20.54 14.86
CA THR A 29 -2.07 20.81 14.79
C THR A 29 -1.27 19.51 14.95
N GLU A 30 -1.66 18.64 15.87
CA GLU A 30 -1.03 17.33 16.10
C GLU A 30 -1.17 16.41 14.86
N ILE A 31 -2.36 16.35 14.27
CA ILE A 31 -2.63 15.58 13.04
C ILE A 31 -1.73 16.07 11.90
N CYS A 32 -1.67 17.38 11.67
CA CYS A 32 -0.83 17.98 10.64
C CYS A 32 0.66 17.68 10.86
N GLN A 33 1.14 17.77 12.11
CA GLN A 33 2.54 17.46 12.43
C GLN A 33 2.89 15.98 12.20
N LYS A 34 1.99 15.05 12.58
CA LYS A 34 2.18 13.61 12.34
C LYS A 34 2.22 13.29 10.85
N ALA A 35 1.29 13.84 10.06
CA ALA A 35 1.27 13.67 8.61
C ALA A 35 2.55 14.20 7.94
N GLN A 36 3.06 15.36 8.38
CA GLN A 36 4.31 15.92 7.88
C GLN A 36 5.53 15.04 8.20
N LYS A 37 5.61 14.47 9.40
CA LYS A 37 6.69 13.54 9.77
C LYS A 37 6.65 12.28 8.92
N MET A 38 5.47 11.71 8.69
CA MET A 38 5.30 10.56 7.81
C MET A 38 5.70 10.85 6.36
N LEU A 39 5.32 12.01 5.83
CA LEU A 39 5.72 12.44 4.49
C LEU A 39 7.25 12.59 4.37
N LYS A 40 7.91 13.05 5.43
CA LYS A 40 9.37 13.16 5.47
C LYS A 40 10.04 11.79 5.47
N LEU A 41 9.53 10.82 6.24
CA LEU A 41 10.04 9.45 6.24
C LEU A 41 9.95 8.79 4.86
N ILE A 42 8.85 9.02 4.13
CA ILE A 42 8.68 8.52 2.76
C ILE A 42 9.73 9.14 1.82
N LYS A 43 10.00 10.44 1.95
CA LYS A 43 10.98 11.15 1.11
C LYS A 43 12.42 10.73 1.39
N ASP A 44 12.75 10.42 2.64
CA ASP A 44 14.11 10.11 3.07
C ASP A 44 14.52 8.65 2.75
N GLY A 45 13.57 7.79 2.33
CA GLY A 45 13.85 6.48 1.72
C GLY A 45 14.56 5.46 2.62
N GLN A 46 14.48 5.61 3.94
CA GLN A 46 15.20 4.77 4.91
C GLN A 46 14.44 3.45 5.17
N PRO A 47 15.05 2.26 5.03
CA PRO A 47 14.37 0.98 5.24
C PRO A 47 14.00 0.70 6.71
N GLU A 48 14.74 1.28 7.66
CA GLU A 48 14.44 1.26 9.09
C GLU A 48 13.21 2.14 9.46
N SER A 49 12.62 2.85 8.48
CA SER A 49 11.49 3.75 8.70
C SER A 49 10.13 3.07 8.73
N THR A 50 10.03 1.77 8.43
CA THR A 50 8.72 1.11 8.27
C THR A 50 7.99 1.00 9.60
N ASP A 51 8.68 0.57 10.67
CA ASP A 51 8.10 0.48 12.01
C ASP A 51 7.78 1.87 12.58
N ILE A 52 8.65 2.85 12.32
CA ILE A 52 8.43 4.25 12.71
C ILE A 52 7.23 4.85 11.95
N PHE A 53 7.06 4.50 10.68
CA PHE A 53 5.92 4.94 9.88
C PHE A 53 4.62 4.33 10.38
N LEU A 54 4.61 3.02 10.68
CA LEU A 54 3.44 2.33 11.21
C LEU A 54 3.01 2.88 12.57
N THR A 55 3.96 3.20 13.46
CA THR A 55 3.65 3.84 14.75
C THR A 55 3.05 5.24 14.58
N PHE A 56 3.57 6.05 13.64
CA PHE A 56 2.95 7.33 13.32
C PHE A 56 1.56 7.18 12.67
N TYR A 57 1.38 6.20 11.79
CA TYR A 57 0.09 5.92 11.16
C TYR A 57 -0.98 5.53 12.19
N GLN A 58 -0.63 4.63 13.12
CA GLN A 58 -1.51 4.22 14.20
C GLN A 58 -1.87 5.40 15.11
N SER A 59 -0.87 6.19 15.53
CA SER A 59 -1.10 7.37 16.37
C SER A 59 -1.88 8.48 15.65
N LEU A 60 -1.78 8.58 14.33
CA LEU A 60 -2.58 9.49 13.50
C LEU A 60 -4.06 9.07 13.50
N GLY A 61 -4.32 7.76 13.36
CA GLY A 61 -5.67 7.20 13.45
C GLY A 61 -6.34 7.47 14.80
N GLU A 62 -5.59 7.34 15.90
CA GLU A 62 -6.08 7.68 17.25
C GLU A 62 -6.46 9.17 17.37
N SER A 63 -5.59 10.08 16.89
CA SER A 63 -5.89 11.51 16.88
C SER A 63 -7.10 11.85 16.01
N TYR A 64 -7.28 11.19 14.87
CA TYR A 64 -8.42 11.39 13.99
C TYR A 64 -9.72 10.89 14.63
N ASN A 65 -9.68 9.73 15.31
CA ASN A 65 -10.83 9.24 16.07
C ASN A 65 -11.23 10.20 17.20
N HIS A 66 -10.25 10.78 17.90
CA HIS A 66 -10.52 11.80 18.90
C HIS A 66 -11.15 13.07 18.29
N LEU A 67 -10.71 13.46 17.08
CA LEU A 67 -11.26 14.61 16.36
C LEU A 67 -12.72 14.39 15.99
N ASN A 68 -13.03 13.21 15.46
CA ASN A 68 -14.40 12.85 15.13
C ASN A 68 -15.30 12.82 16.35
N GLN A 69 -14.80 12.35 17.51
CA GLN A 69 -15.56 12.40 18.76
C GLN A 69 -15.79 13.82 19.24
N GLU A 70 -14.78 14.69 19.21
CA GLU A 70 -14.94 16.12 19.56
C GLU A 70 -15.91 16.83 18.61
N LEU A 71 -15.84 16.57 17.31
CA LEU A 71 -16.78 17.12 16.34
C LEU A 71 -18.20 16.62 16.61
N LEU A 72 -18.38 15.32 16.86
CA LEU A 72 -19.70 14.75 17.14
C LEU A 72 -20.29 15.30 18.45
N ASN A 73 -19.46 15.44 19.48
CA ASN A 73 -19.85 16.04 20.77
C ASN A 73 -20.14 17.55 20.63
N GLY A 74 -19.38 18.27 19.81
CA GLY A 74 -19.60 19.68 19.49
C GLY A 74 -20.88 19.91 18.67
N PHE A 75 -21.20 19.02 17.74
CA PHE A 75 -22.46 19.03 16.97
C PHE A 75 -23.67 18.72 17.84
N LEU A 76 -23.56 17.79 18.79
CA LEU A 76 -24.64 17.43 19.72
C LEU A 76 -24.85 18.48 20.84
N ASN A 77 -23.83 19.28 21.16
CA ASN A 77 -23.92 20.41 22.09
C ASN A 77 -24.37 21.72 21.44
N PHE A 78 -24.79 21.72 20.18
CA PHE A 78 -25.69 22.75 19.68
C PHE A 78 -27.06 22.54 20.33
N ASP A 79 -27.16 22.89 21.62
CA ASP A 79 -28.41 23.36 22.19
C ASP A 79 -28.85 24.52 21.29
N ILE A 80 -29.77 24.23 20.38
CA ILE A 80 -30.65 25.22 19.80
C ILE A 80 -31.43 25.77 20.98
N LYS A 81 -30.82 26.72 21.69
CA LYS A 81 -31.52 27.59 22.62
C LYS A 81 -32.46 28.35 21.69
N PRO A 82 -33.78 28.06 21.69
CA PRO A 82 -34.69 28.85 20.90
C PRO A 82 -34.53 30.27 21.42
N SER A 83 -33.95 31.14 20.59
CA SER A 83 -34.05 32.57 20.80
C SER A 83 -35.51 32.82 21.08
N SER A 84 -35.80 33.27 22.30
CA SER A 84 -37.10 33.74 22.72
C SER A 84 -37.41 34.99 21.89
N SER A 85 -37.81 34.75 20.65
CA SER A 85 -38.58 35.68 19.85
C SER A 85 -39.89 35.86 20.58
N ASP A 86 -40.12 37.10 20.98
CA ASP A 86 -41.34 37.58 21.58
C ASP A 86 -42.56 36.96 20.90
N LYS A 87 -43.42 36.38 21.75
CA LYS A 87 -44.78 36.03 21.39
C LYS A 87 -45.54 37.32 21.13
N ASN A 88 -45.53 37.78 19.89
CA ASN A 88 -46.65 38.53 19.35
C ASN A 88 -47.34 37.67 18.29
N SER A 89 -48.27 36.85 18.79
CA SER A 89 -49.34 36.28 17.98
C SER A 89 -50.19 37.43 17.43
N VAL A 90 -49.84 37.94 16.26
CA VAL A 90 -50.76 38.79 15.48
C VAL A 90 -51.73 37.85 14.80
N SER A 91 -52.84 37.63 15.50
CA SER A 91 -54.07 37.09 14.96
C SER A 91 -54.48 37.92 13.74
N PHE A 92 -54.62 37.25 12.60
CA PHE A 92 -55.33 37.78 11.45
C PHE A 92 -56.76 38.15 11.88
N ARG A 93 -57.04 39.46 11.95
CA ARG A 93 -58.39 40.00 11.84
C ARG A 93 -58.43 40.93 10.65
N SER A 94 -59.02 40.41 9.57
CA SER A 94 -59.73 41.22 8.60
C SER A 94 -60.92 41.89 9.29
N ASP A 95 -61.27 43.06 8.75
CA ASP A 95 -62.51 43.82 8.94
C ASP A 95 -62.47 45.04 9.86
N SER A 96 -62.92 46.13 9.23
CA SER A 96 -63.53 47.35 9.79
C SER A 96 -62.64 48.60 9.83
N SER A 97 -62.76 49.41 8.77
CA SER A 97 -62.53 50.86 8.82
C SER A 97 -63.54 51.56 9.76
N PRO A 98 -63.49 52.89 9.93
CA PRO A 98 -62.87 53.59 11.05
C PRO A 98 -63.91 54.26 11.97
N SER A 99 -63.63 54.37 13.26
CA SER A 99 -64.36 55.28 14.16
C SER A 99 -63.39 56.26 14.78
N LEU A 100 -63.20 57.39 14.08
CA LEU A 100 -62.65 58.62 14.65
C LEU A 100 -63.69 59.15 15.65
N GLU A 101 -63.57 58.76 16.92
CA GLU A 101 -64.20 59.46 18.03
C GLU A 101 -63.50 60.81 18.19
N PHE A 102 -64.09 61.85 17.59
CA PHE A 102 -63.81 63.24 18.00
C PHE A 102 -64.56 63.49 19.31
N ASP A 103 -63.81 63.56 20.40
CA ASP A 103 -64.28 64.11 21.68
C ASP A 103 -64.58 65.62 21.50
N LEU A 104 -65.79 65.92 21.03
CA LEU A 104 -66.39 67.25 21.10
C LEU A 104 -66.83 67.51 22.53
N VAL A 105 -65.88 67.97 23.36
CA VAL A 105 -66.18 68.58 24.67
C VAL A 105 -66.92 69.89 24.43
N SER A 106 -68.25 69.78 24.29
CA SER A 106 -69.20 70.88 24.32
C SER A 106 -69.37 71.34 25.76
N GLY A 107 -68.88 72.54 26.09
CA GLY A 107 -68.98 73.05 27.44
C GLY A 107 -68.53 74.50 27.60
N VAL A 108 -69.21 75.46 26.97
CA VAL A 108 -69.18 76.84 27.45
C VAL A 108 -70.57 77.47 27.39
N SER A 109 -71.01 77.88 28.58
CA SER A 109 -72.21 78.65 28.92
C SER A 109 -72.06 80.11 28.47
N TYR A 110 -73.03 80.64 27.73
CA TYR A 110 -73.07 82.05 27.34
C TYR A 110 -73.88 82.87 28.35
N SER A 111 -73.16 83.72 29.08
CA SER A 111 -73.70 84.90 29.75
C SER A 111 -73.59 86.07 28.76
N SER A 112 -74.71 86.71 28.43
CA SER A 112 -74.78 87.91 27.62
C SER A 112 -73.95 89.06 28.21
N LEU A 113 -73.09 89.69 27.39
CA LEU A 113 -72.85 91.15 27.24
C LEU A 113 -71.47 91.44 26.60
N LYS A 114 -71.45 92.30 25.57
CA LYS A 114 -70.32 92.83 24.74
C LYS A 114 -69.94 91.99 23.50
N LEU A 115 -70.62 92.28 22.39
CA LEU A 115 -70.64 91.51 21.14
C LEU A 115 -69.61 91.91 20.06
N ASN A 116 -68.55 92.67 20.37
CA ASN A 116 -67.58 93.12 19.35
C ASN A 116 -66.13 92.60 19.50
N ASP A 117 -65.68 92.12 20.66
CA ASP A 117 -64.27 91.66 20.85
C ASP A 117 -64.10 90.12 20.87
N GLU A 118 -65.19 89.36 20.94
CA GLU A 118 -65.15 87.89 21.10
C GLU A 118 -65.21 87.14 19.77
N ALA A 119 -65.77 87.77 18.72
CA ALA A 119 -65.77 87.25 17.36
C ALA A 119 -64.34 87.22 16.77
N GLU A 120 -63.57 88.29 16.95
CA GLU A 120 -62.19 88.38 16.45
C GLU A 120 -61.25 87.33 17.08
N LYS A 121 -61.45 86.99 18.36
CA LYS A 121 -60.66 85.95 19.04
C LYS A 121 -60.99 84.54 18.57
N LYS A 122 -62.26 84.26 18.27
CA LYS A 122 -62.68 82.97 17.72
C LYS A 122 -62.12 82.78 16.31
N ASP A 123 -62.14 83.83 15.49
CA ASP A 123 -61.55 83.81 14.16
C ASP A 123 -60.04 83.57 14.24
N GLN A 124 -59.32 84.26 15.13
CA GLN A 124 -57.89 84.05 15.34
C GLN A 124 -57.56 82.62 15.81
N SER A 125 -58.37 82.04 16.69
CA SER A 125 -58.20 80.65 17.13
C SER A 125 -58.43 79.64 16.00
N ALA A 126 -59.39 79.90 15.10
CA ALA A 126 -59.65 79.06 13.94
C ALA A 126 -58.47 79.10 12.94
N TYR A 127 -57.87 80.28 12.72
CA TYR A 127 -56.68 80.43 11.88
C TYR A 127 -55.47 79.66 12.44
N MET A 128 -55.19 79.79 13.74
CA MET A 128 -54.07 79.05 14.37
C MET A 128 -54.24 77.52 14.28
N LEU A 129 -55.47 77.03 14.42
CA LEU A 129 -55.77 75.61 14.30
C LEU A 129 -55.65 75.13 12.84
N ALA A 130 -56.10 75.93 11.88
CA ALA A 130 -55.94 75.63 10.45
C ALA A 130 -54.47 75.59 10.02
N ASP A 131 -53.64 76.51 10.54
CA ASP A 131 -52.20 76.52 10.29
C ASP A 131 -51.53 75.26 10.90
N PHE A 132 -51.88 74.89 12.14
CA PHE A 132 -51.38 73.67 12.78
C PHE A 132 -51.69 72.41 11.96
N PHE A 133 -52.95 72.25 11.52
CA PHE A 133 -53.34 71.12 10.67
C PHE A 133 -52.65 71.15 9.31
N SER A 134 -52.41 72.33 8.75
CA SER A 134 -51.70 72.46 7.48
C SER A 134 -50.24 72.04 7.59
N ASP A 135 -49.57 72.37 8.70
CA ASP A 135 -48.19 71.97 8.97
C ASP A 135 -48.07 70.46 9.27
N GLU A 136 -49.03 69.89 10.02
CA GLU A 136 -49.10 68.44 10.25
C GLU A 136 -49.32 67.68 8.94
N LEU A 137 -50.26 68.14 8.10
CA LEU A 137 -50.53 67.54 6.80
C LEU A 137 -49.32 67.66 5.85
N ARG A 138 -48.59 68.78 5.88
CA ARG A 138 -47.35 68.96 5.11
C ARG A 138 -46.25 68.00 5.58
N THR A 139 -46.15 67.75 6.88
CA THR A 139 -45.16 66.81 7.45
C THR A 139 -45.50 65.37 7.05
N ALA A 140 -46.77 64.97 7.20
CA ALA A 140 -47.24 63.65 6.79
C ALA A 140 -47.04 63.40 5.28
N LEU A 141 -47.22 64.43 4.45
CA LEU A 141 -46.96 64.33 3.00
C LEU A 141 -45.48 64.09 2.70
N ARG A 142 -44.57 64.80 3.39
CA ARG A 142 -43.12 64.60 3.25
C ARG A 142 -42.71 63.18 3.67
N ASP A 143 -43.19 62.72 4.81
CA ASP A 143 -42.92 61.36 5.30
C ASP A 143 -43.46 60.30 4.33
N LEU A 144 -44.64 60.52 3.75
CA LEU A 144 -45.21 59.62 2.74
C LEU A 144 -44.35 59.59 1.47
N GLU A 145 -43.85 60.75 1.02
CA GLU A 145 -42.97 60.85 -0.15
C GLU A 145 -41.62 60.15 0.10
N GLU A 146 -41.01 60.33 1.28
CA GLU A 146 -39.79 59.62 1.69
C GLU A 146 -40.00 58.11 1.80
N ARG A 147 -41.16 57.65 2.31
CA ARG A 147 -41.47 56.22 2.31
C ARG A 147 -41.66 55.68 0.90
N ASN A 148 -42.23 56.47 0.00
CA ASN A 148 -42.46 56.04 -1.38
C ASN A 148 -41.13 55.88 -2.16
N THR A 149 -40.14 56.74 -1.91
CA THR A 149 -38.80 56.56 -2.49
C THR A 149 -38.11 55.30 -1.97
N LEU A 150 -38.21 55.02 -0.66
CA LEU A 150 -37.68 53.79 -0.07
C LEU A 150 -38.35 52.53 -0.61
N VAL A 151 -39.68 52.56 -0.83
CA VAL A 151 -40.39 51.45 -1.48
C VAL A 151 -39.83 51.20 -2.88
N GLY A 152 -39.61 52.24 -3.68
CA GLY A 152 -39.00 52.10 -5.01
C GLY A 152 -37.59 51.51 -4.97
N GLU A 153 -36.77 51.87 -3.97
CA GLU A 153 -35.44 51.26 -3.77
C GLU A 153 -35.50 49.78 -3.36
N ILE A 154 -36.49 49.40 -2.54
CA ILE A 154 -36.69 48.00 -2.15
C ILE A 154 -37.18 47.20 -3.35
N GLU A 155 -38.11 47.74 -4.14
CA GLU A 155 -38.63 47.11 -5.36
C GLU A 155 -37.51 46.88 -6.39
N SER A 156 -36.62 47.84 -6.59
CA SER A 156 -35.48 47.68 -7.51
C SER A 156 -34.50 46.60 -7.03
N LYS A 157 -34.12 46.61 -5.74
CA LYS A 157 -33.28 45.55 -5.15
C LYS A 157 -33.94 44.18 -5.20
N LEU A 158 -35.27 44.12 -5.02
CA LEU A 158 -36.03 42.88 -5.13
C LEU A 158 -36.01 42.35 -6.58
N SER A 159 -36.16 43.24 -7.56
CA SER A 159 -36.02 42.89 -8.98
C SER A 159 -34.62 42.36 -9.30
N ASP A 160 -33.58 43.08 -8.89
CA ASP A 160 -32.18 42.68 -9.13
C ASP A 160 -31.85 41.31 -8.50
N SER A 161 -32.29 41.09 -7.26
CA SER A 161 -32.09 39.81 -6.58
C SER A 161 -32.89 38.68 -7.22
N SER A 162 -34.11 38.94 -7.70
CA SER A 162 -34.92 37.98 -8.44
C SER A 162 -34.23 37.54 -9.73
N ASP A 163 -33.64 38.47 -10.48
CA ASP A 163 -32.93 38.15 -11.73
C ASP A 163 -31.62 37.41 -11.48
N LYS A 164 -30.93 37.71 -10.38
CA LYS A 164 -29.76 36.95 -9.94
C LYS A 164 -30.12 35.51 -9.57
N ILE A 165 -31.23 35.29 -8.87
CA ILE A 165 -31.72 33.95 -8.51
C ILE A 165 -32.01 33.15 -9.78
N LYS A 166 -32.76 33.69 -10.74
CA LYS A 166 -33.05 33.02 -12.02
C LYS A 166 -31.78 32.67 -12.80
N THR A 167 -30.73 33.48 -12.66
CA THR A 167 -29.45 33.20 -13.31
C THR A 167 -28.73 32.03 -12.66
N LEU A 168 -28.66 32.01 -11.32
CA LEU A 168 -28.09 30.90 -10.56
C LEU A 168 -28.86 29.59 -10.76
N GLU A 169 -30.20 29.64 -10.85
CA GLU A 169 -31.02 28.47 -11.16
C GLU A 169 -30.63 27.86 -12.51
N ARG A 170 -30.46 28.69 -13.54
CA ARG A 170 -30.01 28.22 -14.87
C ARG A 170 -28.61 27.59 -14.83
N GLU A 171 -27.67 28.22 -14.14
CA GLU A 171 -26.30 27.68 -13.99
C GLU A 171 -26.30 26.35 -13.22
N LEU A 172 -27.20 26.20 -12.23
CA LEU A 172 -27.36 24.95 -11.49
C LEU A 172 -27.91 23.83 -12.37
N ASP A 173 -28.92 24.14 -13.20
CA ASP A 173 -29.49 23.19 -14.15
C ASP A 173 -28.43 22.73 -15.18
N GLU A 174 -27.64 23.67 -15.73
CA GLU A 174 -26.54 23.35 -16.65
C GLU A 174 -25.46 22.48 -15.98
N CYS A 175 -25.07 22.79 -14.74
CA CYS A 175 -24.15 21.95 -13.98
C CYS A 175 -24.70 20.54 -13.76
N HIS A 176 -26.00 20.41 -13.54
CA HIS A 176 -26.64 19.11 -13.31
C HIS A 176 -26.60 18.24 -14.58
N GLU A 177 -26.93 18.81 -15.74
CA GLU A 177 -26.86 18.11 -17.03
C GLU A 177 -25.42 17.64 -17.34
N LEU A 178 -24.42 18.49 -17.09
CA LEU A 178 -23.01 18.12 -17.28
C LEU A 178 -22.56 16.99 -16.35
N LEU A 179 -23.05 16.99 -15.10
CA LEU A 179 -22.75 15.93 -14.14
C LEU A 179 -23.35 14.59 -14.57
N GLU A 180 -24.60 14.58 -15.04
CA GLU A 180 -25.26 13.37 -15.53
C GLU A 180 -24.51 12.77 -16.73
N VAL A 181 -24.08 13.60 -17.69
CA VAL A 181 -23.26 13.16 -18.82
C VAL A 181 -21.93 12.56 -18.35
N SER A 182 -21.26 13.20 -17.39
CA SER A 182 -20.00 12.71 -16.82
C SER A 182 -20.18 11.38 -16.10
N GLU A 183 -21.27 11.19 -15.34
CA GLU A 183 -21.57 9.95 -14.63
C GLU A 183 -21.79 8.78 -15.60
N VAL A 184 -22.47 9.03 -16.72
CA VAL A 184 -22.62 8.03 -17.80
C VAL A 184 -21.27 7.67 -18.42
N GLU A 185 -20.40 8.65 -18.69
CA GLU A 185 -19.06 8.39 -19.25
C GLU A 185 -18.18 7.60 -18.27
N VAL A 186 -18.17 7.96 -16.99
CA VAL A 186 -17.44 7.23 -15.94
C VAL A 186 -17.96 5.79 -15.83
N SER A 187 -19.27 5.59 -15.85
CA SER A 187 -19.89 4.26 -15.80
C SER A 187 -19.45 3.41 -17.00
N LYS A 188 -19.44 3.98 -18.20
CA LYS A 188 -18.98 3.30 -19.43
C LYS A 188 -17.49 2.95 -19.39
N LEU A 189 -16.64 3.86 -18.92
CA LEU A 189 -15.21 3.60 -18.76
C LEU A 189 -14.96 2.49 -17.73
N ASN A 190 -15.73 2.46 -16.66
CA ASN A 190 -15.64 1.42 -15.64
C ASN A 190 -16.06 0.05 -16.18
N GLU A 191 -17.16 -0.03 -16.94
CA GLU A 191 -17.59 -1.25 -17.63
C GLU A 191 -16.48 -1.79 -18.55
N MET A 192 -15.92 -0.94 -19.43
CA MET A 192 -14.80 -1.31 -20.30
C MET A 192 -13.56 -1.79 -19.52
N LEU A 193 -13.28 -1.20 -18.35
CA LEU A 193 -12.17 -1.62 -17.51
C LEU A 193 -12.42 -3.00 -16.90
N THR A 194 -13.63 -3.27 -16.41
CA THR A 194 -14.02 -4.56 -15.85
C THR A 194 -14.00 -5.67 -16.91
N GLU A 195 -14.53 -5.42 -18.10
CA GLU A 195 -14.47 -6.37 -19.22
C GLU A 195 -13.02 -6.68 -19.66
N LYS A 196 -12.12 -5.69 -19.60
CA LYS A 196 -10.72 -5.89 -19.96
C LYS A 196 -9.94 -6.64 -18.88
N ALA A 197 -10.27 -6.42 -17.61
CA ALA A 197 -9.63 -7.08 -16.49
C ALA A 197 -9.97 -8.58 -16.44
N ASP A 198 -11.24 -8.93 -16.64
CA ASP A 198 -11.71 -10.30 -16.44
C ASP A 198 -11.29 -11.28 -17.55
N ASN A 199 -11.04 -10.81 -18.78
CA ASN A 199 -11.10 -11.71 -19.93
C ASN A 199 -9.75 -12.17 -20.49
N GLY A 200 -8.66 -11.43 -20.28
CA GLY A 200 -7.39 -11.71 -20.96
C GLY A 200 -6.24 -12.05 -20.02
N ALA A 201 -5.98 -11.19 -19.05
CA ALA A 201 -4.82 -11.30 -18.17
C ALA A 201 -4.96 -12.47 -17.19
N ASP A 202 -6.10 -12.57 -16.50
CA ASP A 202 -6.33 -13.59 -15.48
C ASP A 202 -6.36 -15.01 -16.05
N LEU A 203 -6.98 -15.20 -17.21
CA LEU A 203 -7.03 -16.51 -17.87
C LEU A 203 -5.64 -16.97 -18.33
N LEU A 204 -4.83 -16.05 -18.86
CA LEU A 204 -3.45 -16.31 -19.25
C LEU A 204 -2.56 -16.58 -18.03
N LEU A 205 -2.73 -15.82 -16.94
CA LEU A 205 -2.00 -16.00 -15.69
C LEU A 205 -2.33 -17.36 -15.05
N ASN A 206 -3.61 -17.75 -15.04
CA ASN A 206 -4.05 -19.07 -14.57
C ASN A 206 -3.50 -20.20 -15.43
N THR A 207 -3.48 -20.04 -16.76
CA THR A 207 -2.88 -21.01 -17.69
C THR A 207 -1.39 -21.18 -17.43
N LEU A 208 -0.63 -20.09 -17.35
CA LEU A 208 0.80 -20.13 -17.04
C LEU A 208 1.08 -20.72 -15.66
N ARG A 209 0.24 -20.41 -14.66
CA ARG A 209 0.34 -20.98 -13.31
C ARG A 209 0.14 -22.49 -13.32
N ALA A 210 -0.83 -22.99 -14.09
CA ALA A 210 -1.06 -24.43 -14.24
C ALA A 210 0.12 -25.11 -14.96
N GLU A 211 0.66 -24.48 -16.00
CA GLU A 211 1.84 -24.99 -16.72
C GLU A 211 3.08 -25.04 -15.81
N LEU A 212 3.32 -23.99 -15.01
CA LEU A 212 4.44 -23.95 -14.07
C LEU A 212 4.34 -25.09 -13.05
N ARG A 213 3.16 -25.30 -12.44
CA ARG A 213 2.92 -26.44 -11.54
C ARG A 213 3.13 -27.78 -12.23
N SER A 214 2.74 -27.93 -13.50
CA SER A 214 2.97 -29.16 -14.25
C SER A 214 4.47 -29.43 -14.46
N ARG A 215 5.27 -28.38 -14.69
CA ARG A 215 6.73 -28.51 -14.84
C ARG A 215 7.40 -28.82 -13.51
N ASP A 216 6.97 -28.22 -12.41
CA ASP A 216 7.50 -28.51 -11.07
C ASP A 216 7.31 -30.00 -10.72
N VAL A 217 6.13 -30.55 -10.98
CA VAL A 217 5.86 -32.00 -10.79
C VAL A 217 6.76 -32.85 -11.68
N GLN A 218 7.01 -32.44 -12.92
CA GLN A 218 7.92 -33.16 -13.82
C GLN A 218 9.37 -33.12 -13.31
N ILE A 219 9.81 -31.99 -12.76
CA ILE A 219 11.14 -31.84 -12.17
C ILE A 219 11.28 -32.76 -10.96
N GLU A 220 10.32 -32.78 -10.05
CA GLU A 220 10.33 -33.69 -8.89
C GLU A 220 10.44 -35.16 -9.33
N GLN A 221 9.69 -35.57 -10.35
CA GLN A 221 9.76 -36.94 -10.89
C GLN A 221 11.15 -37.26 -11.47
N MET A 222 11.77 -36.30 -12.17
CA MET A 222 13.11 -36.47 -12.72
C MET A 222 14.17 -36.53 -11.61
N GLU A 223 14.04 -35.71 -10.57
CA GLU A 223 14.92 -35.73 -9.40
C GLU A 223 14.81 -37.05 -8.65
N GLU A 224 13.60 -37.58 -8.46
CA GLU A 224 13.39 -38.89 -7.84
C GLU A 224 14.04 -40.01 -8.66
N TYR A 225 13.87 -39.99 -10.00
CA TYR A 225 14.52 -40.96 -10.88
C TYR A 225 16.04 -40.87 -10.80
N LEU A 226 16.60 -39.67 -10.81
CA LEU A 226 18.05 -39.45 -10.73
C LEU A 226 18.60 -39.94 -9.39
N ASN A 227 17.90 -39.68 -8.28
CA ASN A 227 18.25 -40.21 -6.97
C ASN A 227 18.24 -41.74 -6.95
N GLN A 228 17.24 -42.40 -7.55
CA GLN A 228 17.21 -43.86 -7.64
C GLN A 228 18.39 -44.44 -8.43
N VAL A 229 18.79 -43.79 -9.53
CA VAL A 229 19.96 -44.20 -10.31
C VAL A 229 21.24 -44.02 -9.50
N CYS A 230 21.43 -42.86 -8.85
CA CYS A 230 22.58 -42.62 -8.00
C CYS A 230 22.71 -43.65 -6.88
N VAL A 231 21.61 -43.99 -6.20
CA VAL A 231 21.61 -45.03 -5.15
C VAL A 231 22.05 -46.39 -5.72
N LYS A 232 21.51 -46.81 -6.87
CA LYS A 232 21.89 -48.07 -7.51
C LYS A 232 23.36 -48.08 -7.94
N ASP A 233 23.86 -46.99 -8.52
CA ASP A 233 25.26 -46.87 -8.90
C ASP A 233 26.17 -46.96 -7.68
N THR A 234 25.81 -46.33 -6.55
CA THR A 234 26.57 -46.46 -5.30
C THR A 234 26.51 -47.86 -4.71
N GLU A 235 25.36 -48.55 -4.81
CA GLU A 235 25.19 -49.93 -4.35
C GLU A 235 26.06 -50.88 -5.18
N LEU A 236 26.01 -50.77 -6.52
CA LEU A 236 26.85 -51.57 -7.42
C LEU A 236 28.34 -51.31 -7.21
N LEU A 237 28.75 -50.06 -7.01
CA LEU A 237 30.15 -49.74 -6.69
C LEU A 237 30.57 -50.35 -5.35
N SER A 238 29.70 -50.35 -4.34
CA SER A 238 30.00 -50.98 -3.05
C SER A 238 30.04 -52.52 -3.11
N ASP A 239 29.21 -53.13 -3.97
CA ASP A 239 29.19 -54.59 -4.18
C ASP A 239 30.39 -55.07 -5.01
N ASP A 240 30.89 -54.28 -5.96
CA ASP A 240 32.13 -54.58 -6.69
C ASP A 240 33.40 -54.31 -5.85
N GLU A 241 33.33 -53.36 -4.90
CA GLU A 241 34.40 -53.07 -3.94
C GLU A 241 34.42 -54.05 -2.74
N SER A 242 33.43 -54.95 -2.66
CA SER A 242 33.37 -56.09 -1.72
C SER A 242 34.38 -57.19 -2.09
N GLY A 243 35.67 -56.87 -1.96
CA GLY A 243 36.79 -57.75 -1.62
C GLY A 243 37.21 -58.85 -2.61
N THR A 244 36.32 -59.36 -3.46
CA THR A 244 36.58 -60.50 -4.34
C THR A 244 37.47 -60.13 -5.51
N ASN A 245 37.17 -59.03 -6.21
CA ASN A 245 38.01 -58.56 -7.32
C ASN A 245 39.39 -58.09 -6.85
N ASN A 246 39.46 -57.29 -5.78
CA ASN A 246 40.75 -56.82 -5.25
C ASN A 246 41.61 -57.97 -4.69
N SER A 247 41.01 -58.96 -4.02
CA SER A 247 41.76 -60.14 -3.55
C SER A 247 42.31 -61.00 -4.69
N VAL A 248 41.53 -61.18 -5.77
CA VAL A 248 41.98 -61.93 -6.95
C VAL A 248 43.10 -61.19 -7.69
N VAL A 249 43.02 -59.86 -7.78
CA VAL A 249 44.08 -59.02 -8.38
C VAL A 249 45.38 -59.14 -7.59
N GLU A 250 45.34 -59.04 -6.26
CA GLU A 250 46.54 -59.18 -5.42
C GLU A 250 47.11 -60.61 -5.44
N GLU A 251 46.26 -61.65 -5.47
CA GLU A 251 46.70 -63.04 -5.62
C GLU A 251 47.40 -63.26 -6.98
N LEU A 252 46.81 -62.79 -8.08
CA LEU A 252 47.42 -62.87 -9.41
C LEU A 252 48.75 -62.12 -9.48
N LYS A 253 48.83 -60.93 -8.87
CA LYS A 253 50.05 -60.14 -8.81
C LYS A 253 51.16 -60.87 -8.07
N SER A 254 50.86 -61.47 -6.91
CA SER A 254 51.84 -62.28 -6.16
C SER A 254 52.31 -63.50 -6.95
N ARG A 255 51.42 -64.12 -7.73
CA ARG A 255 51.77 -65.27 -8.57
C ARG A 255 52.65 -64.89 -9.77
N VAL A 256 52.44 -63.71 -10.34
CA VAL A 256 53.31 -63.18 -11.41
C VAL A 256 54.72 -62.93 -10.87
N GLU A 257 54.84 -62.28 -9.71
CA GLU A 257 56.14 -62.03 -9.05
C GLU A 257 56.90 -63.33 -8.77
N GLU A 258 56.23 -64.36 -8.24
CA GLU A 258 56.85 -65.67 -8.01
C GLU A 258 57.33 -66.35 -9.29
N LEU A 259 56.57 -66.21 -10.39
CA LEU A 259 56.95 -66.78 -11.68
C LEU A 259 58.12 -66.03 -12.33
N GLU A 260 58.18 -64.70 -12.19
CA GLU A 260 59.30 -63.88 -12.65
C GLU A 260 60.60 -64.29 -11.94
N ASP A 261 60.56 -64.45 -10.61
CA ASP A 261 61.68 -64.95 -9.79
C ASP A 261 62.15 -66.35 -10.24
N GLN A 262 61.21 -67.24 -10.59
CA GLN A 262 61.54 -68.58 -11.06
C GLN A 262 62.19 -68.55 -12.45
N VAL A 263 61.70 -67.68 -13.34
CA VAL A 263 62.27 -67.50 -14.68
C VAL A 263 63.69 -66.92 -14.59
N GLU A 264 63.91 -65.94 -13.71
CA GLU A 264 65.24 -65.37 -13.47
C GLU A 264 66.23 -66.45 -13.00
N LYS A 265 65.85 -67.25 -11.99
CA LYS A 265 66.68 -68.37 -11.50
C LYS A 265 66.97 -69.41 -12.57
N GLN A 266 65.99 -69.73 -13.42
CA GLN A 266 66.21 -70.66 -14.54
C GLN A 266 67.16 -70.07 -15.58
N SER A 267 67.02 -68.78 -15.89
CA SER A 267 67.92 -68.07 -16.79
C SER A 267 69.36 -68.11 -16.31
N ASP A 268 69.60 -67.88 -15.01
CA ASP A 268 70.93 -67.94 -14.41
C ASP A 268 71.57 -69.32 -14.53
N VAL A 269 70.84 -70.39 -14.22
CA VAL A 269 71.34 -71.77 -14.34
C VAL A 269 71.66 -72.14 -15.79
N ILE A 270 70.87 -71.66 -16.75
CA ILE A 270 71.14 -71.89 -18.18
C ILE A 270 72.43 -71.16 -18.59
N SER A 271 72.57 -69.89 -18.17
CA SER A 271 73.75 -69.07 -18.45
C SER A 271 75.03 -69.67 -17.87
N GLU A 272 74.99 -70.13 -16.62
CA GLU A 272 76.11 -70.80 -15.95
C GLU A 272 76.53 -72.07 -16.70
N ARG A 273 75.58 -72.95 -17.04
CA ARG A 273 75.88 -74.16 -17.83
C ARG A 273 76.40 -73.87 -19.23
N GLU A 274 75.95 -72.78 -19.84
CA GLU A 274 76.47 -72.36 -21.14
C GLU A 274 77.92 -71.89 -21.01
N GLU A 275 78.25 -71.15 -19.94
CA GLU A 275 79.62 -70.73 -19.63
C GLU A 275 80.53 -71.91 -19.33
N GLU A 276 80.08 -72.90 -18.54
CA GLU A 276 80.82 -74.14 -18.29
C GLU A 276 81.15 -74.88 -19.59
N LYS A 277 80.19 -74.96 -20.53
CA LYS A 277 80.43 -75.55 -21.85
C LYS A 277 81.45 -74.73 -22.64
N ARG A 278 81.38 -73.40 -22.61
CA ARG A 278 82.36 -72.53 -23.26
C ARG A 278 83.76 -72.74 -22.68
N GLU A 279 83.88 -72.88 -21.36
CA GLU A 279 85.16 -73.15 -20.69
C GLU A 279 85.71 -74.54 -21.04
N ALA A 280 84.88 -75.58 -21.02
CA ALA A 280 85.30 -76.93 -21.42
C ALA A 280 85.82 -76.98 -22.87
N ILE A 281 85.21 -76.20 -23.77
CA ILE A 281 85.69 -76.04 -25.15
C ILE A 281 87.05 -75.30 -25.17
N ARG A 282 87.21 -74.24 -24.37
CA ARG A 282 88.49 -73.50 -24.24
C ARG A 282 89.62 -74.42 -23.74
N GLU A 283 89.38 -75.21 -22.70
CA GLU A 283 90.35 -76.17 -22.15
C GLU A 283 90.73 -77.26 -23.17
N LEU A 284 89.75 -77.76 -23.94
CA LEU A 284 90.00 -78.75 -24.99
C LEU A 284 90.84 -78.17 -26.14
N CYS A 285 90.53 -76.96 -26.60
CA CYS A 285 91.32 -76.26 -27.62
C CYS A 285 92.76 -76.04 -27.15
N PHE A 286 92.95 -75.60 -25.90
CA PHE A 286 94.28 -75.43 -25.32
C PHE A 286 95.06 -76.74 -25.27
N SER A 287 94.41 -77.83 -24.85
CA SER A 287 95.01 -79.17 -24.83
C SER A 287 95.42 -79.64 -26.24
N LEU A 288 94.56 -79.42 -27.24
CA LEU A 288 94.82 -79.80 -28.62
C LEU A 288 96.01 -79.02 -29.20
N ASP A 289 96.08 -77.71 -28.98
CA ASP A 289 97.21 -76.87 -29.39
C ASP A 289 98.51 -77.31 -28.71
N HIS A 290 98.47 -77.71 -27.44
CA HIS A 290 99.62 -78.27 -26.73
C HIS A 290 100.11 -79.58 -27.37
N TYR A 291 99.20 -80.53 -27.66
CA TYR A 291 99.56 -81.78 -28.33
C TYR A 291 100.10 -81.55 -29.74
N LYS A 292 99.51 -80.63 -30.51
CA LYS A 292 99.96 -80.28 -31.86
C LYS A 292 101.36 -79.66 -31.83
N SER A 293 101.64 -78.82 -30.85
CA SER A 293 102.97 -78.23 -30.63
C SER A 293 104.01 -79.32 -30.35
N ARG A 294 103.73 -80.23 -29.41
CA ARG A 294 104.64 -81.36 -29.10
C ARG A 294 104.84 -82.32 -30.28
N TYR A 295 103.79 -82.59 -31.05
CA TYR A 295 103.91 -83.39 -32.26
C TYR A 295 104.82 -82.71 -33.28
N THR A 296 104.68 -81.39 -33.46
CA THR A 296 105.53 -80.60 -34.36
C THR A 296 106.99 -80.61 -33.90
N GLU A 297 107.26 -80.45 -32.59
CA GLU A 297 108.60 -80.58 -32.00
C GLU A 297 109.22 -81.96 -32.22
N LEU A 298 108.43 -83.03 -32.09
CA LEU A 298 108.86 -84.40 -32.34
C LEU A 298 109.22 -84.62 -33.81
N VAL A 299 108.38 -84.13 -34.73
CA VAL A 299 108.63 -84.20 -36.18
C VAL A 299 109.90 -83.43 -36.56
N ILE A 300 110.10 -82.22 -36.02
CA ILE A 300 111.33 -81.42 -36.25
C ILE A 300 112.56 -82.18 -35.74
N SER A 301 112.48 -82.76 -34.54
CA SER A 301 113.58 -83.53 -33.95
C SER A 301 113.95 -84.78 -34.76
N LEU A 302 112.96 -85.45 -35.37
CA LEU A 302 113.19 -86.60 -36.25
C LEU A 302 113.77 -86.19 -37.62
N SER A 303 113.39 -85.02 -38.14
CA SER A 303 113.90 -84.51 -39.42
C SER A 303 115.30 -83.91 -39.34
N GLY A 304 115.78 -83.51 -38.16
CA GLY A 304 117.12 -82.93 -37.95
C GLY A 304 118.26 -83.94 -37.76
N ASN A 305 117.97 -85.25 -37.77
CA ASN A 305 118.93 -86.35 -37.55
C ASN A 305 119.32 -87.10 -38.84
N ASN A 306 119.18 -86.47 -40.02
CA ASN A 306 119.65 -86.98 -41.32
C ASN A 306 120.64 -86.01 -41.96
#